data_AF-A0AAF0S518-F1
#
_entry.id   AF-A0AAF0S518-F1
#
_cell.length_a   1.000
_cell.length_b   1.000
_cell.length_c   1.000
_cell.angle_alpha   90.00
_cell.angle_beta   90.00
_cell.angle_gamma   90.00
#
_symmetry.space_group_name_H-M   'P 1'
#
loop_
_entity.id
_entity.type
_entity.pdbx_description
1 polymer ?
#
loop_
_entity_poly.entity_id
_entity_poly.type
_entity_poly.pdbx_seq_one_letter_code
_entity_poly.pdbx_strand_id
1 'polypeptide(L)'
;MLRLGWFSTGRGPGSRNLLKTVMDQKEKGGLDVEIAFVFCNWDNNEEDNPKREQRQMFFDMVKGYGIPLVTASWKKFKPELWKQDEKAWRDEYGKLLRELTGKYEFDLGILAGYMLWMDDETCRQYDMLNLHPALPTGPKGTWQEVIWQLISEKADKQGIMMHICTEEWDRGAALTYCGFPIRGGDYDKLWEGMESKLKTKTLEQIKEEEGQDEPLFKRIREDGAKRELPLIVATIREFANGRVEIKDKCLYENGKKLDSPYDLSRQVDESLE
;
A
#
# COMPACT_ATOMS: atom_id res chain seq x y z
N MET A 1 1.17 16.30 -16.75
CA MET A 1 1.17 14.84 -16.61
C MET A 1 2.26 14.38 -15.65
N LEU A 2 1.82 13.80 -14.54
CA LEU A 2 2.69 13.19 -13.52
C LEU A 2 3.13 11.79 -13.98
N ARG A 3 4.43 11.48 -13.91
CA ARG A 3 4.99 10.17 -14.27
C ARG A 3 5.20 9.31 -13.03
N LEU A 4 4.63 8.12 -13.05
CA LEU A 4 4.63 7.19 -11.93
C LEU A 4 5.55 5.99 -12.20
N GLY A 5 6.41 5.67 -11.24
CA GLY A 5 7.08 4.37 -11.16
C GLY A 5 6.24 3.41 -10.32
N TRP A 6 5.83 2.27 -10.86
CA TRP A 6 4.91 1.36 -10.16
C TRP A 6 5.62 0.10 -9.68
N PHE A 7 5.58 -0.19 -8.38
CA PHE A 7 6.30 -1.30 -7.76
C PHE A 7 5.33 -2.31 -7.17
N SER A 8 5.45 -3.59 -7.52
CA SER A 8 4.54 -4.63 -7.03
C SER A 8 5.18 -6.02 -6.93
N THR A 9 4.56 -6.92 -6.17
CA THR A 9 4.90 -8.35 -6.15
C THR A 9 3.95 -9.20 -7.01
N GLY A 10 2.88 -8.60 -7.55
CA GLY A 10 1.96 -9.28 -8.48
C GLY A 10 1.28 -10.52 -7.90
N ARG A 11 1.08 -10.57 -6.57
CA ARG A 11 0.71 -11.81 -5.84
C ARG A 11 -0.74 -12.27 -6.02
N GLY A 12 -1.60 -11.44 -6.62
CA GLY A 12 -3.03 -11.74 -6.72
C GLY A 12 -3.90 -10.59 -7.21
N PRO A 13 -5.23 -10.72 -7.07
CA PRO A 13 -6.20 -9.73 -7.51
C PRO A 13 -5.97 -8.33 -6.94
N GLY A 14 -5.54 -8.20 -5.67
CA GLY A 14 -5.25 -6.89 -5.07
C GLY A 14 -4.22 -6.08 -5.87
N SER A 15 -3.06 -6.67 -6.17
CA SER A 15 -2.03 -6.03 -7.00
C SER A 15 -2.54 -5.64 -8.40
N ARG A 16 -3.39 -6.49 -9.01
CA ARG A 16 -4.01 -6.19 -10.31
C ARG A 16 -5.00 -5.03 -10.21
N ASN A 17 -5.90 -5.07 -9.22
CA ASN A 17 -6.94 -4.08 -9.03
C ASN A 17 -6.37 -2.70 -8.73
N LEU A 18 -5.27 -2.61 -7.98
CA LEU A 18 -4.57 -1.34 -7.72
C LEU A 18 -4.13 -0.66 -9.02
N LEU A 19 -3.40 -1.38 -9.88
CA LEU A 19 -2.94 -0.83 -11.16
C LEU A 19 -4.11 -0.58 -12.12
N LYS A 20 -5.03 -1.55 -12.23
CA LYS A 20 -6.21 -1.45 -13.08
C LYS A 20 -7.04 -0.21 -12.75
N THR A 21 -7.28 0.07 -11.48
CA THR A 21 -8.11 1.22 -11.07
C THR A 21 -7.48 2.54 -11.50
N VAL A 22 -6.15 2.69 -11.37
CA VAL A 22 -5.43 3.88 -11.82
C VAL A 22 -5.48 4.00 -13.35
N MET A 23 -5.29 2.91 -14.07
CA MET A 23 -5.36 2.90 -15.54
C MET A 23 -6.78 3.19 -16.06
N ASP A 24 -7.81 2.61 -15.47
CA ASP A 24 -9.22 2.89 -15.82
C ASP A 24 -9.54 4.38 -15.63
N GLN A 25 -9.04 5.00 -14.54
CA GLN A 25 -9.23 6.43 -14.29
C GLN A 25 -8.44 7.30 -15.27
N LYS A 26 -7.24 6.89 -15.65
CA LYS A 26 -6.46 7.53 -16.71
C LYS A 26 -7.20 7.48 -18.06
N GLU A 27 -7.67 6.30 -18.47
CA GLU A 27 -8.38 6.10 -19.76
C GLU A 27 -9.69 6.88 -19.85
N LYS A 28 -10.39 7.04 -18.72
CA LYS A 28 -11.59 7.87 -18.60
C LYS A 28 -11.31 9.39 -18.54
N GLY A 29 -10.04 9.80 -18.54
CA GLY A 29 -9.63 11.20 -18.39
C GLY A 29 -9.75 11.76 -16.97
N GLY A 30 -9.97 10.91 -15.97
CA GLY A 30 -10.08 11.29 -14.56
C GLY A 30 -8.74 11.43 -13.82
N LEU A 31 -7.63 11.06 -14.48
CA LEU A 31 -6.25 11.22 -14.00
C LEU A 31 -5.31 11.59 -15.17
N ASP A 32 -4.58 12.71 -15.04
CA ASP A 32 -3.50 13.09 -15.97
C ASP A 32 -2.14 12.52 -15.53
N VAL A 33 -1.98 11.21 -15.74
CA VAL A 33 -0.78 10.47 -15.35
C VAL A 33 -0.23 9.59 -16.46
N GLU A 34 1.04 9.24 -16.34
CA GLU A 34 1.71 8.18 -17.11
C GLU A 34 2.32 7.17 -16.15
N ILE A 35 2.15 5.87 -16.41
CA ILE A 35 2.92 4.83 -15.71
C ILE A 35 4.17 4.55 -16.54
N ALA A 36 5.31 5.11 -16.12
CA ALA A 36 6.56 5.06 -16.86
C ALA A 36 7.12 3.63 -16.95
N PHE A 37 6.95 2.84 -15.88
CA PHE A 37 7.27 1.42 -15.82
C PHE A 37 6.52 0.74 -14.68
N VAL A 38 6.44 -0.58 -14.76
CA VAL A 38 6.09 -1.45 -13.64
C VAL A 38 7.30 -2.32 -13.30
N PHE A 39 7.77 -2.25 -12.07
CA PHE A 39 8.77 -3.15 -11.51
C PHE A 39 8.09 -4.27 -10.73
N CYS A 40 8.42 -5.52 -11.05
CA CYS A 40 8.05 -6.69 -10.27
C CYS A 40 9.28 -7.41 -9.73
N ASN A 41 9.31 -7.68 -8.42
CA ASN A 41 10.40 -8.42 -7.78
C ASN A 41 10.40 -9.93 -8.08
N TRP A 42 9.62 -10.37 -9.06
CA TRP A 42 9.57 -11.74 -9.56
C TRP A 42 9.75 -11.72 -11.06
N ASP A 43 10.53 -12.65 -11.60
CA ASP A 43 10.65 -12.84 -13.06
C ASP A 43 9.66 -13.90 -13.60
N ASN A 44 8.96 -14.58 -12.68
CA ASN A 44 7.98 -15.63 -12.91
C ASN A 44 8.55 -16.96 -13.44
N ASN A 45 9.88 -17.05 -13.58
CA ASN A 45 10.61 -18.24 -14.02
C ASN A 45 11.24 -18.98 -12.82
N GLU A 46 10.93 -18.61 -11.58
CA GLU A 46 11.40 -19.31 -10.37
C GLU A 46 10.73 -20.68 -10.23
N GLU A 47 11.49 -21.71 -9.85
CA GLU A 47 10.97 -23.07 -9.63
C GLU A 47 9.89 -23.09 -8.55
N ASP A 48 10.20 -22.57 -7.36
CA ASP A 48 9.22 -22.37 -6.29
C ASP A 48 8.53 -21.00 -6.41
N ASN A 49 7.37 -21.02 -7.07
CA ASN A 49 6.53 -19.86 -7.32
C ASN A 49 5.03 -20.18 -7.11
N PRO A 50 4.53 -20.09 -5.87
CA PRO A 50 3.16 -20.50 -5.52
C PRO A 50 2.06 -19.59 -6.08
N LYS A 51 2.43 -18.45 -6.69
CA LYS A 51 1.50 -17.46 -7.27
C LYS A 51 1.80 -17.21 -8.76
N ARG A 52 2.39 -18.20 -9.44
CA ARG A 52 2.85 -18.07 -10.83
C ARG A 52 1.76 -17.59 -11.79
N GLU A 53 0.59 -18.20 -11.73
CA GLU A 53 -0.56 -17.82 -12.57
C GLU A 53 -1.02 -16.39 -12.27
N GLN A 54 -1.09 -16.01 -10.99
CA GLN A 54 -1.51 -14.67 -10.60
C GLN A 54 -0.54 -13.59 -11.10
N ARG A 55 0.76 -13.88 -11.07
CA ARG A 55 1.82 -13.02 -11.62
C ARG A 55 1.76 -12.96 -13.13
N GLN A 56 1.51 -14.08 -13.79
CA GLN A 56 1.35 -14.10 -15.25
C GLN A 56 0.19 -13.20 -15.68
N MET A 57 -0.97 -13.32 -15.03
CA MET A 57 -2.11 -12.41 -15.28
C MET A 57 -1.75 -10.94 -15.01
N PHE A 58 -0.93 -10.65 -13.99
CA PHE A 58 -0.45 -9.28 -13.74
C PHE A 58 0.48 -8.81 -14.87
N PHE A 59 1.39 -9.65 -15.35
CA PHE A 59 2.31 -9.32 -16.45
C PHE A 59 1.58 -9.08 -17.76
N ASP A 60 0.61 -9.93 -18.08
CA ASP A 60 -0.22 -9.79 -19.28
C ASP A 60 -1.05 -8.51 -19.23
N MET A 61 -1.57 -8.15 -18.06
CA MET A 61 -2.27 -6.88 -17.85
C MET A 61 -1.35 -5.67 -18.04
N VAL A 62 -0.15 -5.68 -17.45
CA VAL A 62 0.85 -4.60 -17.61
C VAL A 62 1.22 -4.41 -19.09
N LYS A 63 1.50 -5.51 -19.80
CA LYS A 63 1.81 -5.48 -21.24
C LYS A 63 0.61 -5.05 -22.08
N GLY A 64 -0.60 -5.45 -21.69
CA GLY A 64 -1.85 -5.04 -22.34
C GLY A 64 -2.08 -3.53 -22.30
N TYR A 65 -1.63 -2.87 -21.23
CA TYR A 65 -1.60 -1.41 -21.14
C TYR A 65 -0.46 -0.74 -21.92
N GLY A 66 0.44 -1.52 -22.54
CA GLY A 66 1.63 -1.01 -23.21
C GLY A 66 2.71 -0.48 -22.26
N ILE A 67 2.62 -0.81 -20.97
CA ILE A 67 3.57 -0.32 -19.95
C ILE A 67 4.83 -1.19 -19.97
N PRO A 68 6.04 -0.59 -19.91
CA PRO A 68 7.28 -1.35 -19.74
C PRO A 68 7.27 -2.16 -18.45
N LEU A 69 7.36 -3.49 -18.58
CA LEU A 69 7.50 -4.41 -17.45
C LEU A 69 8.98 -4.71 -17.20
N VAL A 70 9.46 -4.32 -16.03
CA VAL A 70 10.79 -4.63 -15.51
C VAL A 70 10.67 -5.71 -14.45
N THR A 71 11.45 -6.78 -14.56
CA THR A 71 11.45 -7.86 -13.56
C THR A 71 12.85 -8.11 -13.04
N ALA A 72 12.94 -8.39 -11.74
CA ALA A 72 14.16 -8.88 -11.12
C ALA A 72 13.79 -9.84 -9.99
N SER A 73 14.09 -11.13 -10.14
CA SER A 73 13.72 -12.12 -9.13
C SER A 73 14.50 -11.93 -7.83
N TRP A 74 13.81 -11.61 -6.74
CA TRP A 74 14.43 -11.54 -5.41
C TRP A 74 14.96 -12.90 -4.96
N LYS A 75 14.30 -14.01 -5.33
CA LYS A 75 14.74 -15.36 -4.96
C LYS A 75 16.04 -15.77 -5.66
N LYS A 76 16.20 -15.39 -6.93
CA LYS A 76 17.39 -15.76 -7.73
C LYS A 76 18.55 -14.79 -7.51
N PHE A 77 18.28 -13.56 -7.08
CA PHE A 77 19.32 -12.58 -6.84
C PHE A 77 20.08 -12.92 -5.56
N LYS A 78 21.38 -13.28 -5.70
CA LYS A 78 22.31 -13.51 -4.59
C LYS A 78 21.70 -14.27 -3.38
N PRO A 79 21.13 -15.48 -3.56
CA PRO A 79 20.40 -16.19 -2.49
C PRO A 79 21.25 -16.51 -1.26
N GLU A 80 22.56 -16.71 -1.42
CA GLU A 80 23.46 -16.93 -0.29
C GLU A 80 23.67 -15.65 0.53
N LEU A 81 23.69 -14.47 -0.10
CA LEU A 81 23.78 -13.20 0.63
C LEU A 81 22.48 -12.93 1.40
N TRP A 82 21.31 -13.25 0.82
CA TRP A 82 20.03 -13.15 1.52
C TRP A 82 20.04 -13.92 2.84
N LYS A 83 20.57 -15.16 2.85
CA LYS A 83 20.64 -16.01 4.05
C LYS A 83 21.64 -15.51 5.08
N GLN A 84 22.70 -14.83 4.65
CA GLN A 84 23.82 -14.43 5.51
C GLN A 84 23.64 -13.02 6.08
N ASP A 85 23.19 -12.07 5.26
CA ASP A 85 23.04 -10.67 5.60
C ASP A 85 21.94 -10.04 4.73
N GLU A 86 20.71 -10.03 5.26
CA GLU A 86 19.55 -9.46 4.57
C GLU A 86 19.70 -7.95 4.30
N LYS A 87 20.45 -7.21 5.12
CA LYS A 87 20.70 -5.78 4.87
C LYS A 87 21.62 -5.61 3.68
N ALA A 88 22.78 -6.27 3.68
CA ALA A 88 23.70 -6.20 2.55
C ALA A 88 23.05 -6.71 1.26
N TRP A 89 22.21 -7.75 1.35
CA TRP A 89 21.42 -8.21 0.22
C TRP A 89 20.49 -7.12 -0.31
N ARG A 90 19.76 -6.43 0.58
CA ARG A 90 18.81 -5.39 0.22
C ARG A 90 19.51 -4.20 -0.42
N ASP A 91 20.64 -3.77 0.12
CA ASP A 91 21.45 -2.69 -0.44
C ASP A 91 21.91 -3.03 -1.89
N GLU A 92 22.31 -4.29 -2.13
CA GLU A 92 22.70 -4.78 -3.46
C GLU A 92 21.52 -4.94 -4.41
N TYR A 93 20.37 -5.42 -3.92
CA TYR A 93 19.16 -5.58 -4.72
C TYR A 93 18.56 -4.22 -5.09
N GLY A 94 18.67 -3.25 -4.18
CA GLY A 94 18.34 -1.85 -4.40
C GLY A 94 19.15 -1.22 -5.53
N LYS A 95 20.47 -1.44 -5.55
CA LYS A 95 21.34 -1.02 -6.67
C LYS A 95 20.86 -1.61 -7.99
N LEU A 96 20.61 -2.93 -8.04
CA LEU A 96 20.08 -3.59 -9.24
C LEU A 96 18.74 -2.98 -9.67
N LEU A 97 17.82 -2.76 -8.73
CA LEU A 97 16.53 -2.14 -9.00
C LEU A 97 16.73 -0.77 -9.68
N ARG A 98 17.57 0.09 -9.10
CA ARG A 98 17.85 1.43 -9.65
C ARG A 98 18.55 1.37 -11.01
N GLU A 99 19.45 0.42 -11.24
CA GLU A 99 20.08 0.21 -12.55
C GLU A 99 19.06 -0.19 -13.62
N LEU A 100 18.14 -1.09 -13.30
CA LEU A 100 17.13 -1.59 -14.24
C LEU A 100 16.05 -0.54 -14.54
N THR A 101 15.66 0.27 -13.55
CA THR A 101 14.61 1.26 -13.68
C THR A 101 15.13 2.66 -14.04
N GLY A 102 16.42 2.96 -13.84
CA GLY A 102 16.99 4.30 -14.01
C GLY A 102 16.98 4.86 -15.43
N LYS A 103 16.66 4.04 -16.43
CA LYS A 103 16.40 4.49 -17.81
C LYS A 103 15.00 5.08 -18.02
N TYR A 104 14.09 4.92 -17.05
CA TYR A 104 12.75 5.47 -17.09
C TYR A 104 12.69 6.65 -16.13
N GLU A 105 12.40 7.84 -16.66
CA GLU A 105 12.15 9.00 -15.82
C GLU A 105 10.76 8.89 -15.18
N PHE A 106 10.69 9.10 -13.87
CA PHE A 106 9.44 9.17 -13.12
C PHE A 106 9.56 10.22 -12.01
N ASP A 107 8.42 10.77 -11.60
CA ASP A 107 8.33 11.83 -10.61
C ASP A 107 7.94 11.30 -9.22
N LEU A 108 7.14 10.23 -9.17
CA LEU A 108 6.66 9.62 -7.92
C LEU A 108 6.56 8.09 -8.02
N GLY A 109 7.13 7.37 -7.05
CA GLY A 109 7.02 5.92 -6.93
C GLY A 109 5.77 5.50 -6.16
N ILE A 110 5.11 4.42 -6.57
CA ILE A 110 3.97 3.82 -5.84
C ILE A 110 4.29 2.35 -5.54
N LEU A 111 4.40 2.02 -4.25
CA LEU A 111 4.49 0.64 -3.76
C LEU A 111 3.08 0.06 -3.62
N ALA A 112 2.63 -0.63 -4.67
CA ALA A 112 1.29 -1.22 -4.76
C ALA A 112 1.36 -2.73 -4.49
N GLY A 113 1.44 -3.08 -3.20
CA GLY A 113 1.61 -4.47 -2.78
C GLY A 113 3.00 -5.02 -3.13
N TYR A 114 4.03 -4.19 -2.95
CA TYR A 114 5.44 -4.57 -3.00
C TYR A 114 5.84 -5.18 -1.66
N MET A 115 6.25 -6.44 -1.64
CA MET A 115 6.41 -7.24 -0.42
C MET A 115 7.87 -7.37 0.04
N LEU A 116 8.74 -6.41 -0.33
CA LEU A 116 10.12 -6.33 0.14
C LEU A 116 10.37 -4.95 0.73
N TRP A 117 11.27 -4.87 1.70
CA TRP A 117 11.78 -3.58 2.16
C TRP A 117 12.61 -2.93 1.06
N MET A 118 12.31 -1.67 0.76
CA MET A 118 13.13 -0.85 -0.13
C MET A 118 14.44 -0.50 0.58
N ASP A 119 15.54 -0.45 -0.15
CA ASP A 119 16.83 -0.04 0.43
C ASP A 119 16.89 1.46 0.70
N ASP A 120 17.77 1.84 1.63
CA ASP A 120 17.88 3.19 2.14
C ASP A 120 18.23 4.19 1.03
N GLU A 121 19.08 3.81 0.09
CA GLU A 121 19.50 4.69 -1.00
C GLU A 121 18.37 4.96 -2.00
N THR A 122 17.55 3.95 -2.34
CA THR A 122 16.37 4.16 -3.18
C THR A 122 15.36 5.08 -2.48
N CYS A 123 15.12 4.89 -1.18
CA CYS A 123 14.25 5.77 -0.38
C CYS A 123 14.75 7.22 -0.33
N ARG A 124 16.07 7.44 -0.26
CA ARG A 124 16.67 8.78 -0.31
C ARG A 124 16.48 9.40 -1.70
N GLN A 125 16.83 8.67 -2.75
CA GLN A 125 16.87 9.16 -4.12
C GLN A 125 15.50 9.46 -4.70
N TYR A 126 14.47 8.68 -4.35
CA TYR A 126 13.14 8.82 -4.94
C TYR A 126 12.07 9.05 -3.89
N ASP A 127 11.09 9.87 -4.24
CA ASP A 127 9.84 9.94 -3.47
C ASP A 127 8.98 8.74 -3.85
N MET A 128 8.66 7.91 -2.86
CA MET A 128 7.88 6.69 -3.05
C MET A 128 6.80 6.61 -1.98
N LEU A 129 5.58 6.29 -2.36
CA LEU A 129 4.46 6.15 -1.45
C LEU A 129 4.10 4.69 -1.28
N ASN A 130 3.86 4.30 -0.02
CA ASN A 130 3.32 3.00 0.32
C ASN A 130 1.94 3.15 0.95
N LEU A 131 1.04 2.24 0.61
CA LEU A 131 -0.30 2.14 1.20
C LEU A 131 -0.20 1.34 2.51
N HIS A 132 -0.69 1.91 3.60
CA HIS A 132 -0.74 1.25 4.90
C HIS A 132 -2.15 1.29 5.49
N PRO A 133 -2.68 0.18 6.05
CA PRO A 133 -4.07 0.08 6.47
C PRO A 133 -4.27 0.55 7.92
N ALA A 134 -3.82 1.77 8.23
CA ALA A 134 -4.07 2.43 9.50
C ALA A 134 -4.22 3.95 9.30
N LEU A 135 -4.77 4.63 10.31
CA LEU A 135 -4.65 6.10 10.41
C LEU A 135 -3.18 6.51 10.60
N PRO A 136 -2.81 7.77 10.29
CA PRO A 136 -1.46 8.30 10.55
C PRO A 136 -0.93 8.09 11.97
N THR A 137 -1.83 8.15 12.96
CA THR A 137 -1.53 7.94 14.38
C THR A 137 -1.90 6.54 14.87
N GLY A 138 -2.24 5.63 13.95
CA GLY A 138 -2.75 4.30 14.25
C GLY A 138 -1.66 3.26 14.52
N PRO A 139 -2.06 2.02 14.82
CA PRO A 139 -1.17 0.88 14.95
C PRO A 139 -0.28 0.64 13.73
N LYS A 140 0.83 -0.06 13.94
CA LYS A 140 1.77 -0.47 12.87
C LYS A 140 1.80 -1.99 12.76
N GLY A 141 2.29 -2.47 11.63
CA GLY A 141 2.43 -3.89 11.33
C GLY A 141 1.50 -4.34 10.21
N THR A 142 1.26 -5.64 10.14
CA THR A 142 0.34 -6.22 9.17
C THR A 142 -1.09 -5.74 9.42
N TRP A 143 -1.92 -5.78 8.38
CA TRP A 143 -3.32 -5.39 8.51
C TRP A 143 -4.07 -6.21 9.57
N GLN A 144 -3.68 -7.47 9.81
CA GLN A 144 -4.24 -8.29 10.88
C GLN A 144 -3.89 -7.76 12.26
N GLU A 145 -2.60 -7.44 12.49
CA GLU A 145 -2.12 -6.88 13.75
C GLU A 145 -2.79 -5.55 14.04
N VAL A 146 -2.90 -4.68 13.03
CA VAL A 146 -3.57 -3.38 13.14
C VAL A 146 -5.02 -3.56 13.60
N ILE A 147 -5.82 -4.38 12.93
CA ILE A 147 -7.24 -4.54 13.28
C ILE A 147 -7.40 -5.14 14.68
N TRP A 148 -6.59 -6.12 15.03
CA TRP A 148 -6.64 -6.70 16.38
C TRP A 148 -6.24 -5.72 17.46
N GLN A 149 -5.26 -4.85 17.19
CA GLN A 149 -4.88 -3.79 18.11
C GLN A 149 -6.01 -2.77 18.28
N LEU A 150 -6.67 -2.35 17.19
CA LEU A 150 -7.84 -1.46 17.26
C LEU A 150 -8.98 -2.06 18.10
N ILE A 151 -9.24 -3.36 17.96
CA ILE A 151 -10.22 -4.08 18.78
C ILE A 151 -9.81 -4.07 20.25
N SER A 152 -8.55 -4.41 20.53
CA SER A 152 -7.99 -4.42 21.89
C SER A 152 -8.05 -3.05 22.58
N GLU A 153 -7.78 -1.98 21.83
CA GLU A 153 -7.78 -0.60 22.31
C GLU A 153 -9.17 0.02 22.32
N LYS A 154 -10.20 -0.73 21.92
CA LYS A 154 -11.59 -0.25 21.82
C LYS A 154 -11.74 0.99 20.94
N ALA A 155 -10.92 1.11 19.90
CA ALA A 155 -10.83 2.31 19.07
C ALA A 155 -12.17 2.73 18.46
N ASP A 156 -12.34 4.05 18.27
CA ASP A 156 -13.54 4.62 17.66
C ASP A 156 -13.48 4.70 16.14
N LYS A 157 -12.26 4.73 15.60
CA LYS A 157 -11.99 4.94 14.18
C LYS A 157 -10.89 4.00 13.68
N GLN A 158 -10.98 3.71 12.39
CA GLN A 158 -9.90 3.14 11.59
C GLN A 158 -9.66 4.06 10.38
N GLY A 159 -8.60 3.81 9.64
CA GLY A 159 -8.34 4.42 8.37
C GLY A 159 -7.30 3.66 7.58
N ILE A 160 -6.92 4.28 6.48
CA ILE A 160 -5.89 3.85 5.56
C ILE A 160 -5.09 5.09 5.17
N MET A 161 -3.80 4.94 4.91
CA MET A 161 -2.90 6.06 4.59
C MET A 161 -1.95 5.74 3.45
N MET A 162 -1.55 6.78 2.72
CA MET A 162 -0.36 6.77 1.87
C MET A 162 0.74 7.51 2.59
N HIS A 163 1.84 6.83 2.91
CA HIS A 163 2.98 7.45 3.58
C HIS A 163 4.22 7.39 2.69
N ILE A 164 5.12 8.37 2.88
CA ILE A 164 6.40 8.38 2.20
C ILE A 164 7.26 7.20 2.70
N CYS A 165 8.01 6.56 1.81
CA CYS A 165 9.00 5.56 2.18
C CYS A 165 10.25 6.23 2.73
N THR A 166 10.77 5.70 3.84
CA THR A 166 12.02 6.15 4.48
C THR A 166 12.84 4.94 4.92
N GLU A 167 14.08 5.19 5.35
CA GLU A 167 15.02 4.21 5.92
C GLU A 167 14.47 3.52 7.17
N GLU A 168 13.48 4.14 7.84
CA GLU A 168 12.89 3.64 9.07
C GLU A 168 11.71 2.67 8.86
N TRP A 169 11.37 2.32 7.61
CA TRP A 169 10.34 1.35 7.16
C TRP A 169 8.94 1.49 7.77
N ASP A 170 7.92 1.75 6.95
CA ASP A 170 6.54 2.00 7.41
C ASP A 170 6.44 3.08 8.50
N ARG A 171 7.45 3.97 8.55
CA ARG A 171 7.59 5.06 9.54
C ARG A 171 7.72 6.44 8.92
N GLY A 172 7.80 6.53 7.59
CA GLY A 172 7.78 7.83 6.95
C GLY A 172 6.47 8.56 7.22
N ALA A 173 6.52 9.88 7.10
CA ALA A 173 5.35 10.72 7.34
C ALA A 173 4.18 10.28 6.45
N ALA A 174 3.00 10.13 7.06
CA ALA A 174 1.77 10.01 6.31
C ALA A 174 1.57 11.28 5.49
N LEU A 175 1.26 11.13 4.20
CA LEU A 175 1.01 12.26 3.31
C LEU A 175 -0.47 12.44 3.09
N THR A 176 -1.19 11.35 2.82
CA THR A 176 -2.66 11.38 2.68
C THR A 176 -3.27 10.25 3.48
N TYR A 177 -4.52 10.40 3.88
CA TYR A 177 -5.26 9.34 4.55
C TYR A 177 -6.77 9.45 4.29
N CYS A 178 -7.47 8.37 4.59
CA CYS A 178 -8.91 8.34 4.74
C CYS A 178 -9.24 7.61 6.05
N GLY A 179 -10.04 8.25 6.89
CA GLY A 179 -10.55 7.69 8.13
C GLY A 179 -12.05 7.38 8.06
N PHE A 180 -12.48 6.38 8.81
CA PHE A 180 -13.89 6.00 8.94
C PHE A 180 -14.19 5.52 10.36
N PRO A 181 -15.43 5.72 10.85
CA PRO A 181 -15.82 5.24 12.17
C PRO A 181 -15.90 3.72 12.17
N ILE A 182 -15.48 3.11 13.27
CA ILE A 182 -15.73 1.69 13.58
C ILE A 182 -16.66 1.55 14.79
N ARG A 183 -17.46 2.58 15.07
CA ARG A 183 -18.49 2.67 16.11
C ARG A 183 -19.75 3.30 15.53
N GLY A 184 -20.88 3.08 16.18
CA GLY A 184 -22.17 3.56 15.72
C GLY A 184 -22.79 2.66 14.65
N GLY A 185 -24.11 2.77 14.48
CA GLY A 185 -24.85 2.03 13.44
C GLY A 185 -24.67 0.52 13.59
N ASP A 186 -24.36 -0.16 12.50
CA ASP A 186 -24.17 -1.62 12.51
C ASP A 186 -22.94 -2.08 13.32
N TYR A 187 -21.96 -1.20 13.56
CA TYR A 187 -20.79 -1.55 14.36
C TYR A 187 -21.13 -1.79 15.83
N ASP A 188 -22.15 -1.13 16.38
CA ASP A 188 -22.50 -1.26 17.80
C ASP A 188 -22.85 -2.71 18.15
N LYS A 189 -23.63 -3.38 17.28
CA LYS A 189 -23.96 -4.80 17.45
C LYS A 189 -22.75 -5.72 17.35
N LEU A 190 -21.78 -5.39 16.49
CA LEU A 190 -20.54 -6.16 16.34
C LEU A 190 -19.65 -6.02 17.58
N TRP A 191 -19.56 -4.80 18.12
CA TRP A 191 -18.86 -4.53 19.37
C TRP A 191 -19.55 -5.19 20.58
N GLU A 192 -20.87 -5.13 20.69
CA GLU A 192 -21.62 -5.87 21.73
C GLU A 192 -21.33 -7.37 21.68
N GLY A 193 -21.21 -7.92 20.47
CA GLY A 193 -20.80 -9.31 20.24
C GLY A 193 -19.40 -9.60 20.77
N MET A 194 -18.41 -8.78 20.38
CA MET A 194 -17.03 -8.88 20.88
C MET A 194 -16.96 -8.75 22.41
N GLU A 195 -17.63 -7.76 22.99
CA GLU A 195 -17.65 -7.53 24.44
C GLU A 195 -18.33 -8.68 25.19
N SER A 196 -19.37 -9.28 24.61
CA SER A 196 -20.02 -10.46 25.19
C SER A 196 -19.09 -11.68 25.21
N LYS A 197 -18.30 -11.90 24.15
CA LYS A 197 -17.27 -12.95 24.11
C LYS A 197 -16.18 -12.69 25.16
N LEU A 198 -15.74 -11.45 25.30
CA LEU A 198 -14.69 -11.04 26.26
C LEU A 198 -15.10 -11.19 27.74
N LYS A 199 -16.38 -11.43 28.05
CA LYS A 199 -16.83 -11.78 29.41
C LYS A 199 -16.40 -13.19 29.84
N THR A 200 -16.17 -14.09 28.88
CA THR A 200 -15.87 -15.51 29.15
C THR A 200 -14.56 -15.99 28.51
N LYS A 201 -13.99 -15.24 27.57
CA LYS A 201 -12.75 -15.56 26.85
C LYS A 201 -11.78 -14.40 26.86
N THR A 202 -10.49 -14.68 26.77
CA THR A 202 -9.48 -13.65 26.47
C THR A 202 -9.51 -13.29 24.98
N LEU A 203 -8.95 -12.14 24.62
CA LEU A 203 -8.84 -11.75 23.22
C LEU A 203 -7.98 -12.75 22.42
N GLU A 204 -6.94 -13.31 23.04
CA GLU A 204 -6.08 -14.33 22.44
C GLU A 204 -6.86 -15.61 22.10
N GLN A 205 -7.76 -16.05 22.97
CA GLN A 205 -8.62 -17.21 22.70
C GLN A 205 -9.55 -16.95 21.52
N ILE A 206 -10.14 -15.76 21.44
CA ILE A 206 -10.99 -15.36 20.31
C ILE A 206 -10.17 -15.32 18.99
N LYS A 207 -8.94 -14.79 19.04
CA LYS A 207 -8.02 -14.77 17.89
C LYS A 207 -7.69 -16.18 17.40
N GLU A 208 -7.48 -17.13 18.30
CA GLU A 208 -7.16 -18.53 17.98
C GLU A 208 -8.36 -19.27 17.40
N GLU A 209 -9.55 -19.08 17.98
CA GLU A 209 -10.76 -19.79 17.58
C GLU A 209 -11.41 -19.24 16.30
N GLU A 210 -11.51 -17.92 16.17
CA GLU A 210 -12.26 -17.25 15.09
C GLU A 210 -11.33 -16.55 14.09
N GLY A 211 -10.18 -16.06 14.53
CA GLY A 211 -9.22 -15.36 13.67
C GLY A 211 -9.89 -14.29 12.80
N GLN A 212 -9.65 -14.35 11.50
CA GLN A 212 -10.14 -13.36 10.54
C GLN A 212 -11.64 -13.47 10.26
N ASP A 213 -12.28 -14.56 10.69
CA ASP A 213 -13.72 -14.78 10.54
C ASP A 213 -14.55 -14.15 11.67
N GLU A 214 -13.89 -13.60 12.69
CA GLU A 214 -14.55 -12.84 13.76
C GLU A 214 -15.34 -11.66 13.15
N PRO A 215 -16.66 -11.53 13.42
CA PRO A 215 -17.52 -10.56 12.73
C PRO A 215 -17.08 -9.09 12.78
N LEU A 216 -16.60 -8.59 13.92
CA LEU A 216 -16.12 -7.21 14.04
C LEU A 216 -14.82 -7.03 13.23
N PHE A 217 -13.87 -7.95 13.41
CA PHE A 217 -12.60 -7.95 12.66
C PHE A 217 -12.85 -7.94 11.15
N LYS A 218 -13.70 -8.86 10.69
CA LYS A 218 -14.03 -9.01 9.27
C LYS A 218 -14.65 -7.74 8.70
N ARG A 219 -15.60 -7.13 9.42
CA ARG A 219 -16.22 -5.89 8.98
C ARG A 219 -15.23 -4.73 8.89
N ILE A 220 -14.34 -4.58 9.89
CA ILE A 220 -13.27 -3.56 9.83
C ILE A 220 -12.37 -3.79 8.61
N ARG A 221 -11.99 -5.05 8.31
CA ARG A 221 -11.18 -5.35 7.13
C ARG A 221 -11.90 -5.02 5.83
N GLU A 222 -13.17 -5.41 5.71
CA GLU A 222 -13.97 -5.16 4.50
C GLU A 222 -14.11 -3.66 4.23
N ASP A 223 -14.45 -2.86 5.24
CA ASP A 223 -14.64 -1.43 5.07
C ASP A 223 -13.33 -0.66 4.88
N GLY A 224 -12.21 -1.15 5.42
CA GLY A 224 -10.88 -0.66 5.09
C GLY A 224 -10.46 -1.01 3.65
N ALA A 225 -10.65 -2.26 3.24
CA ALA A 225 -10.27 -2.73 1.90
C ALA A 225 -11.01 -2.02 0.77
N LYS A 226 -12.30 -1.69 0.96
CA LYS A 226 -13.09 -0.90 -0.01
C LYS A 226 -12.48 0.48 -0.28
N ARG A 227 -11.77 1.05 0.70
CA ARG A 227 -11.19 2.40 0.64
C ARG A 227 -9.77 2.43 0.04
N GLU A 228 -9.07 1.29 -0.02
CA GLU A 228 -7.69 1.22 -0.50
C GLU A 228 -7.53 1.73 -1.95
N LEU A 229 -8.40 1.28 -2.86
CA LEU A 229 -8.37 1.67 -4.27
C LEU A 229 -8.76 3.16 -4.46
N PRO A 230 -9.89 3.64 -3.88
CA PRO A 230 -10.21 5.06 -3.85
C PRO A 230 -9.09 5.97 -3.34
N LEU A 231 -8.44 5.60 -2.22
CA LEU A 231 -7.43 6.46 -1.61
C LEU A 231 -6.22 6.63 -2.52
N ILE A 232 -5.76 5.55 -3.16
CA ILE A 232 -4.64 5.64 -4.11
C ILE A 232 -4.99 6.55 -5.28
N VAL A 233 -6.18 6.40 -5.86
CA VAL A 233 -6.65 7.25 -6.95
C VAL A 233 -6.74 8.71 -6.52
N ALA A 234 -7.36 8.98 -5.37
CA ALA A 234 -7.51 10.33 -4.84
C ALA A 234 -6.13 10.96 -4.55
N THR A 235 -5.22 10.22 -3.93
CA THR A 235 -3.86 10.67 -3.64
C THR A 235 -3.12 11.04 -4.92
N ILE A 236 -3.09 10.13 -5.90
CA ILE A 236 -2.46 10.38 -7.20
C ILE A 236 -3.07 11.61 -7.88
N ARG A 237 -4.39 11.81 -7.78
CA ARG A 237 -5.07 12.98 -8.34
C ARG A 237 -4.57 14.30 -7.75
N GLU A 238 -4.39 14.37 -6.43
CA GLU A 238 -3.90 15.59 -5.78
C GLU A 238 -2.49 15.97 -6.28
N PHE A 239 -1.61 14.98 -6.48
CA PHE A 239 -0.29 15.18 -7.07
C PHE A 239 -0.35 15.53 -8.57
N ALA A 240 -1.16 14.81 -9.35
CA ALA A 240 -1.27 15.02 -10.79
C ALA A 240 -1.81 16.41 -11.14
N ASN A 241 -2.71 16.94 -10.30
CA ASN A 241 -3.26 18.29 -10.44
C ASN A 241 -2.33 19.38 -9.90
N GLY A 242 -1.16 19.03 -9.34
CA GLY A 242 -0.23 19.97 -8.73
C GLY A 242 -0.78 20.66 -7.48
N ARG A 243 -1.83 20.10 -6.86
CA ARG A 243 -2.40 20.66 -5.64
C ARG A 243 -1.46 20.47 -4.46
N VAL A 244 -0.88 19.28 -4.39
CA VAL A 244 0.15 18.94 -3.40
C VAL A 244 1.44 18.52 -4.10
N GLU A 245 2.56 18.76 -3.44
CA GLU A 245 3.90 18.36 -3.88
C GLU A 245 4.70 17.81 -2.69
N ILE A 246 5.73 17.01 -2.97
CA ILE A 246 6.68 16.54 -1.95
C ILE A 246 7.98 17.35 -2.09
N LYS A 247 8.45 17.89 -0.96
CA LYS A 247 9.79 18.49 -0.84
C LYS A 247 10.41 18.03 0.46
N ASP A 248 11.66 17.58 0.40
CA ASP A 248 12.39 17.04 1.56
C ASP A 248 11.56 16.00 2.35
N LYS A 249 10.93 15.06 1.62
CA LYS A 249 10.06 14.00 2.15
C LYS A 249 8.85 14.52 2.96
N CYS A 250 8.47 15.78 2.80
CA CYS A 250 7.33 16.42 3.45
C CYS A 250 6.29 16.87 2.42
N LEU A 251 5.02 16.87 2.80
CA LEU A 251 3.93 17.34 1.95
C LEU A 251 3.80 18.87 1.99
N TYR A 252 3.63 19.47 0.82
CA TYR A 252 3.38 20.90 0.65
C TYR A 252 2.10 21.12 -0.16
N GLU A 253 1.38 22.20 0.13
CA GLU A 253 0.26 22.72 -0.67
C GLU A 253 0.49 24.22 -0.90
N ASN A 254 0.44 24.68 -2.16
CA ASN A 254 0.68 26.09 -2.52
C ASN A 254 1.99 26.67 -1.94
N GLY A 255 3.06 25.87 -1.93
CA GLY A 255 4.38 26.27 -1.40
C GLY A 255 4.50 26.32 0.12
N LYS A 256 3.47 25.91 0.87
CA LYS A 256 3.51 25.81 2.34
C LYS A 256 3.57 24.37 2.78
N LYS A 257 4.49 24.07 3.70
CA LYS A 257 4.56 22.76 4.35
C LYS A 257 3.28 22.51 5.14
N LEU A 258 2.70 21.34 4.99
CA LEU A 258 1.56 20.91 5.80
C LEU A 258 2.06 20.28 7.11
N ASP A 259 1.43 20.66 8.22
CA ASP A 259 1.73 20.12 9.55
C ASP A 259 1.02 18.79 9.82
N SER A 260 -0.01 18.48 9.03
CA SER A 260 -0.78 17.24 9.10
C SER A 260 -0.90 16.59 7.71
N PRO A 261 -1.09 15.27 7.66
CA PRO A 261 -1.43 14.57 6.43
C PRO A 261 -2.73 15.13 5.82
N TYR A 262 -2.85 15.07 4.50
CA TYR A 262 -4.03 15.52 3.76
C TYR A 262 -5.20 14.55 3.95
N ASP A 263 -6.30 15.03 4.50
CA ASP A 263 -7.51 14.23 4.69
C ASP A 263 -8.29 14.10 3.37
N LEU A 264 -8.40 12.89 2.86
CA LEU A 264 -9.14 12.54 1.65
C LEU A 264 -10.41 11.73 1.95
N SER A 265 -10.86 11.69 3.22
CA SER A 265 -12.00 10.85 3.63
C SER A 265 -13.26 11.15 2.83
N ARG A 266 -13.59 12.43 2.63
CA ARG A 266 -14.77 12.83 1.84
C ARG A 266 -14.69 12.34 0.40
N GLN A 267 -13.56 12.56 -0.27
CA GLN A 267 -13.35 12.16 -1.67
C GLN A 267 -13.38 10.64 -1.84
N VAL A 268 -12.85 9.92 -0.85
CA VAL A 268 -12.87 8.46 -0.83
C VAL A 268 -14.30 7.95 -0.63
N ASP A 269 -15.03 8.46 0.37
CA ASP A 269 -16.40 8.02 0.66
C ASP A 269 -17.35 8.33 -0.50
N GLU A 270 -17.24 9.51 -1.14
CA GLU A 270 -18.03 9.89 -2.34
C GLU A 270 -17.80 8.94 -3.53
N SER A 271 -16.66 8.24 -3.59
CA SER A 271 -16.38 7.28 -4.66
C SER A 271 -16.89 5.86 -4.38
N LEU A 272 -17.41 5.62 -3.18
CA LEU A 272 -18.02 4.35 -2.76
C LEU A 272 -19.53 4.31 -3.00
N GLU A 273 -20.16 5.47 -3.26
CA GLU A 273 -21.57 5.66 -3.59
C GLU A 273 -21.85 5.39 -5.08
#